data_AF-A0A9Q3QB17-F1
#
_entry.id   AF-A0A9Q3QB17-F1
#
_cell.length_a   1.000
_cell.length_b   1.000
_cell.length_c   1.000
_cell.angle_alpha   90.00
_cell.angle_beta   90.00
_cell.angle_gamma   90.00
#
_symmetry.space_group_name_H-M   'P 1'
#
loop_
_entity.id
_entity.type
_entity.pdbx_description
1 polymer ?
#
loop_
_entity_poly.entity_id
_entity_poly.type
_entity_poly.pdbx_seq_one_letter_code
_entity_poly.pdbx_strand_id
1 'polypeptide(L)'
;MNSERANSGLPSPVNRNLVLRKMLRKNIPAFSIGEEPLGKIRGHNIELYLDVERPYPPMLRRAPYPESLEIRNEIEKHINELLDMDGTREIGHN
;
A
#
# COMPACT_ATOMS: atom_id res chain seq x y z
N MET A 1 17.28 39.85 35.18
CA MET A 1 16.21 40.31 34.27
C MET A 1 16.77 40.33 32.86
N ASN A 2 15.93 40.02 31.87
CA ASN A 2 16.14 40.03 30.41
C ASN A 2 16.38 38.66 29.74
N SER A 3 15.36 37.79 29.87
CA SER A 3 14.54 37.29 28.75
C SER A 3 15.15 37.46 27.34
N GLU A 4 15.98 36.52 26.91
CA GLU A 4 16.10 36.18 25.49
C GLU A 4 14.81 35.47 25.07
N ARG A 5 13.80 36.26 24.70
CA ARG A 5 12.61 35.76 24.03
C ARG A 5 13.08 35.13 22.73
N ALA A 6 12.90 33.82 22.64
CA ALA A 6 12.91 33.09 21.39
C ALA A 6 12.17 33.92 20.33
N ASN A 7 12.90 34.35 19.31
CA ASN A 7 12.28 34.82 18.08
C ASN A 7 11.53 33.63 17.47
N SER A 8 10.29 33.40 17.92
CA SER A 8 9.31 32.58 17.22
C SER A 8 8.83 33.35 15.98
N GLY A 9 9.79 33.76 15.16
CA GLY A 9 9.56 34.34 13.85
C GLY A 9 9.04 33.23 12.96
N LEU A 10 7.73 32.99 13.01
CA LEU A 10 7.07 32.26 11.94
C LEU A 10 7.50 32.94 10.64
N PRO A 11 8.13 32.20 9.70
CA PRO A 11 8.60 32.81 8.46
C PRO A 11 7.45 33.54 7.78
N SER A 12 7.75 34.63 7.06
CA SER A 12 6.75 35.33 6.25
C SER A 12 5.99 34.32 5.36
N PRO A 13 4.74 34.59 4.94
CA PRO A 13 3.93 33.64 4.19
C PRO A 13 4.64 33.04 2.94
N VAL A 14 5.49 33.84 2.31
CA VAL A 14 6.34 33.44 1.17
C VAL A 14 7.38 32.41 1.58
N ASN A 15 7.95 32.58 2.77
CA ASN A 15 9.03 31.74 3.30
C ASN A 15 8.49 30.42 3.88
N ARG A 16 7.25 30.36 4.39
CA ARG A 16 6.59 29.11 4.79
C ARG A 16 6.35 28.15 3.63
N ASN A 17 5.84 28.65 2.51
CA ASN A 17 5.60 27.84 1.32
C ASN A 17 6.90 27.26 0.76
N LEU A 18 7.99 28.03 0.82
CA LEU A 18 9.32 27.55 0.43
C LEU A 18 9.82 26.43 1.36
N VAL A 19 9.67 26.60 2.67
CA VAL A 19 10.04 25.58 3.67
C VAL A 19 9.23 24.31 3.48
N LEU A 20 7.90 24.42 3.32
CA LEU A 20 7.03 23.28 3.09
C LEU A 20 7.41 22.53 1.81
N ARG A 21 7.62 23.25 0.70
CA ARG A 21 8.06 22.64 -0.56
C ARG A 21 9.39 21.91 -0.44
N LYS A 22 10.36 22.47 0.31
CA LYS A 22 11.63 21.80 0.59
C LYS A 22 11.42 20.50 1.40
N MET A 23 10.55 20.53 2.40
CA MET A 23 10.24 19.36 3.23
C MET A 23 9.51 18.27 2.43
N LEU A 24 8.51 18.64 1.62
CA LEU A 24 7.80 17.70 0.75
C LEU A 24 8.74 17.07 -0.27
N ARG A 25 9.59 17.88 -0.93
CA ARG A 25 10.59 17.38 -1.89
C ARG A 25 11.61 16.44 -1.25
N LYS A 26 12.05 16.75 -0.03
CA LYS A 26 13.00 15.89 0.71
C LYS A 26 12.39 14.53 1.05
N ASN A 27 11.09 14.48 1.30
CA ASN A 27 10.37 13.28 1.73
C ASN A 27 9.50 12.66 0.62
N ILE A 28 9.81 12.92 -0.66
CA ILE A 28 9.09 12.30 -1.80
C ILE A 28 8.94 10.77 -1.63
N PRO A 29 9.95 10.01 -1.18
CA PRO A 29 9.83 8.56 -1.01
C PRO A 29 8.87 8.11 0.10
N ALA A 30 8.40 9.02 0.96
CA ALA A 30 7.43 8.71 2.01
C ALA A 30 5.98 8.81 1.52
N PHE A 31 5.76 9.31 0.30
CA PHE A 31 4.44 9.39 -0.31
C PHE A 31 4.24 8.21 -1.25
N SER A 32 3.05 7.62 -1.22
CA SER A 32 2.66 6.60 -2.19
C SER A 32 2.60 7.23 -3.57
N ILE A 33 3.46 6.77 -4.48
CA ILE A 33 3.36 7.03 -5.91
C ILE A 33 2.76 5.77 -6.53
N GLY A 34 1.81 5.91 -7.46
CA GLY A 34 1.09 4.75 -8.06
C GLY A 34 1.97 3.77 -8.84
N GLU A 35 3.26 4.05 -8.98
CA GLU A 35 4.25 3.25 -9.71
C GLU A 35 5.21 2.49 -8.78
N GLU A 36 5.13 2.68 -7.46
CA GLU A 36 5.98 1.93 -6.52
C GLU A 36 5.40 0.54 -6.23
N PRO A 37 6.19 -0.54 -6.41
CA PRO A 37 5.71 -1.89 -6.16
C PRO A 37 5.46 -2.07 -4.65
N LEU A 38 4.27 -2.59 -4.31
CA LEU A 38 3.87 -2.88 -2.93
C LEU A 38 4.81 -3.88 -2.27
N GLY A 39 5.39 -4.79 -3.06
CA GLY A 39 6.38 -5.79 -2.62
C GLY A 39 7.69 -5.24 -2.04
N LYS A 40 7.93 -3.91 -2.10
CA LYS A 40 9.13 -3.27 -1.54
C LYS A 40 9.14 -3.21 -0.01
N ILE A 41 7.99 -3.41 0.65
CA ILE A 41 7.88 -3.43 2.11
C ILE A 41 8.43 -4.76 2.64
N ARG A 42 9.61 -4.71 3.29
CA ARG A 42 10.27 -5.89 3.87
C ARG A 42 9.86 -6.08 5.33
N GLY A 43 9.85 -7.34 5.81
CA GLY A 43 9.74 -7.67 7.24
C GLY A 43 8.33 -7.94 7.78
N HIS A 44 7.30 -7.90 6.94
CA HIS A 44 5.90 -8.14 7.34
C HIS A 44 5.39 -9.51 6.87
N ASN A 45 6.28 -10.51 6.81
CA ASN A 45 5.89 -11.87 6.43
C ASN A 45 5.06 -12.47 7.57
N ILE A 46 3.89 -13.02 7.22
CA ILE A 46 2.99 -13.66 8.17
C ILE A 46 3.00 -15.16 7.89
N GLU A 47 3.24 -15.95 8.93
CA GLU A 47 3.01 -17.39 8.89
C GLU A 47 1.61 -17.66 9.45
N LEU A 48 0.75 -18.24 8.62
CA LEU A 48 -0.61 -18.61 8.98
C LEU A 48 -0.69 -20.12 9.13
N TYR A 49 -1.20 -20.57 10.28
CA TYR A 49 -1.40 -21.98 10.59
C TYR A 49 -2.90 -22.27 10.64
N LEU A 50 -3.31 -23.42 10.11
CA LEU A 50 -4.69 -23.89 10.24
C LEU A 50 -4.83 -24.65 11.56
N ASP A 51 -5.89 -24.37 12.30
CA ASP A 51 -6.25 -25.12 13.52
C ASP A 51 -6.84 -26.50 13.22
N VAL A 52 -6.89 -26.91 11.94
CA VAL A 52 -7.49 -28.15 11.48
C VAL A 52 -6.53 -28.94 10.60
N GLU A 53 -6.55 -30.25 10.78
CA GLU A 53 -5.80 -31.21 9.96
C GLU A 53 -6.63 -31.68 8.76
N ARG A 54 -5.98 -32.35 7.79
CA ARG A 54 -6.70 -32.92 6.64
C ARG A 54 -7.68 -34.02 7.10
N PRO A 55 -8.86 -34.15 6.48
CA PRO A 55 -9.33 -33.45 5.29
C PRO A 55 -9.84 -32.03 5.57
N TYR A 56 -9.43 -31.07 4.74
CA TYR A 56 -9.86 -29.67 4.88
C TYR A 56 -11.37 -29.51 4.70
N PRO A 57 -12.02 -28.57 5.42
CA PRO A 57 -13.44 -28.30 5.29
C PRO A 57 -13.85 -28.07 3.83
N PRO A 58 -14.99 -28.63 3.35
CA PRO A 58 -15.48 -28.43 1.99
C PRO A 58 -15.66 -26.94 1.63
N MET A 59 -15.89 -26.08 2.62
CA MET A 59 -15.99 -24.63 2.43
C MET A 59 -14.74 -24.00 1.83
N LEU A 60 -13.56 -24.60 2.02
CA LEU A 60 -12.31 -24.15 1.41
C LEU A 60 -12.16 -24.55 -0.07
N ARG A 61 -13.06 -25.41 -0.59
CA ARG A 61 -13.05 -25.88 -1.99
C ARG A 61 -14.20 -25.31 -2.82
N ARG A 62 -14.72 -24.15 -2.43
CA ARG A 62 -15.82 -23.51 -3.16
C ARG A 62 -15.31 -22.98 -4.50
N ALA A 63 -16.04 -23.30 -5.56
CA ALA A 63 -15.84 -22.63 -6.84
C ALA A 63 -16.07 -21.11 -6.66
N PRO A 64 -15.38 -20.27 -7.45
CA PRO A 64 -15.68 -18.85 -7.48
C PRO A 64 -17.16 -18.63 -7.79
N TYR A 65 -17.75 -17.63 -7.15
CA TYR A 65 -19.14 -17.27 -7.40
C TYR A 65 -19.30 -16.76 -8.84
N PRO A 66 -20.40 -17.08 -9.54
CA PRO A 66 -20.58 -16.59 -10.91
C PRO A 66 -20.69 -15.06 -10.92
N GLU A 67 -19.84 -14.39 -11.71
CA GLU A 67 -19.93 -12.95 -11.97
C GLU A 67 -20.43 -12.62 -13.38
N SER A 68 -20.95 -11.39 -13.55
CA SER A 68 -21.31 -10.89 -14.88
C SER A 68 -20.05 -10.57 -15.69
N LEU A 69 -20.17 -10.55 -17.02
CA LEU A 69 -19.04 -10.25 -17.91
C LEU A 69 -18.44 -8.86 -17.66
N GLU A 70 -19.29 -7.87 -17.39
CA GLU A 70 -18.87 -6.51 -17.06
C GLU A 70 -18.04 -6.46 -15.78
N ILE A 71 -18.52 -7.12 -14.72
CA ILE A 71 -17.83 -7.20 -13.43
C ILE A 71 -16.49 -7.93 -13.59
N ARG A 72 -16.47 -9.03 -14.34
CA ARG A 72 -15.23 -9.77 -14.62
C ARG A 72 -14.18 -8.88 -15.26
N ASN A 73 -14.55 -8.12 -16.29
CA ASN A 73 -13.62 -7.26 -17.01
C ASN A 73 -13.04 -6.15 -16.11
N GLU A 74 -13.85 -5.56 -15.22
CA GLU A 74 -13.34 -4.55 -14.28
C GLU A 74 -12.43 -5.16 -13.21
N ILE A 75 -12.77 -6.35 -12.69
CA ILE A 75 -11.92 -7.09 -11.75
C ILE A 75 -10.59 -7.43 -12.40
N GLU A 76 -10.60 -7.89 -13.66
CA GLU A 76 -9.39 -8.29 -14.39
C GLU A 76 -8.41 -7.12 -14.56
N LYS A 77 -8.89 -5.90 -14.79
CA LYS A 77 -8.04 -4.70 -14.81
C LYS A 77 -7.29 -4.52 -13.49
N HIS A 78 -7.98 -4.62 -12.37
CA HIS A 78 -7.37 -4.46 -11.04
C HIS A 78 -6.45 -5.63 -10.67
N ILE A 79 -6.75 -6.85 -11.13
CA ILE A 79 -5.85 -7.99 -10.97
C ILE A 79 -4.53 -7.70 -11.71
N ASN A 80 -4.60 -7.20 -12.94
CA ASN A 80 -3.40 -6.86 -13.72
C ASN A 80 -2.59 -5.74 -13.04
N GLU A 81 -3.24 -4.70 -12.52
CA GLU A 81 -2.57 -3.65 -11.74
C GLU A 81 -1.83 -4.22 -10.51
N LEU A 82 -2.44 -5.18 -9.81
CA LEU A 82 -1.82 -5.82 -8.64
C LEU A 82 -0.65 -6.73 -9.01
N LEU A 83 -0.70 -7.38 -10.18
CA LEU A 83 0.41 -8.18 -10.70
C LEU A 83 1.61 -7.27 -11.05
N ASP A 84 1.36 -6.15 -11.72
CA ASP A 84 2.39 -5.17 -12.09
C ASP A 84 3.08 -4.55 -10.84
N MET A 85 2.35 -4.45 -9.71
CA MET A 85 2.87 -3.93 -8.44
C MET A 85 3.56 -4.99 -7.55
N ASP A 86 3.75 -6.22 -8.03
CA ASP A 86 4.21 -7.37 -7.23
C ASP A 86 3.35 -7.61 -5.96
N GLY A 87 2.07 -7.23 -6.00
CA GLY A 87 1.12 -7.42 -4.89
C GLY A 87 0.48 -8.80 -4.87
N THR A 88 0.37 -9.44 -6.03
CA THR A 88 -0.18 -10.80 -6.21
C THR A 88 0.75 -11.63 -7.12
N ARG A 89 0.60 -12.95 -7.09
CA ARG A 89 1.35 -13.86 -7.98
C ARG A 89 0.50 -15.07 -8.33
N GLU A 90 0.76 -15.66 -9.49
CA GLU A 90 0.18 -16.94 -9.86
C GLU A 90 0.73 -18.05 -8.95
N ILE A 91 -0.17 -18.89 -8.43
CA ILE A 91 0.18 -20.09 -7.67
C ILE A 91 -0.48 -21.26 -8.40
N GLY A 92 0.34 -22.23 -8.83
CA GLY A 92 -0.13 -23.40 -9.56
C GLY A 92 -1.10 -24.26 -8.74
N HIS A 93 -1.99 -24.95 -9.46
CA HIS A 93 -2.78 -26.03 -8.89
C HIS A 93 -1.87 -27.26 -8.69
N ASN A 94 -1.68 -27.69 -7.44
CA ASN A 94 -1.21 -29.03 -7.13
C ASN A 94 -2.37 -30.03 -7.18
#